data_AF-A0A9D6ESI1-F1
#
_entry.id   AF-A0A9D6ESI1-F1
#
_cell.length_a   1.000
_cell.length_b   1.000
_cell.length_c   1.000
_cell.angle_alpha   90.00
_cell.angle_beta   90.00
_cell.angle_gamma   90.00
#
_symmetry.space_group_name_H-M   'P 1'
#
loop_
_entity.id
_entity.type
_entity.pdbx_description
1 polymer ?
#
loop_
_entity_poly.entity_id
_entity_poly.type
_entity_poly.pdbx_seq_one_letter_code
_entity_poly.pdbx_strand_id
1 'polypeptide(L)'
;MDFWTSKPVRECQRSHLNYVVMDTERWEQSAAFYLDTDAQVITFVKNFNLGFPIPYTHSGEAKEYLPDFLARLGKDGDEVGALILEIKGYDPLSAIKEAAARRWVAAVNAEGSYGRWIYRLVKLPTDVPGAVRSAADELARP
;
A
#
# COMPACT_ATOMS: atom_id res chain seq x y z
N MET A 1 -3.08 -12.28 -17.93
CA MET A 1 -2.59 -10.91 -18.11
C MET A 1 -1.20 -10.94 -17.55
N ASP A 2 -0.19 -10.66 -18.37
CA ASP A 2 1.21 -10.93 -18.02
C ASP A 2 1.95 -9.60 -17.79
N PHE A 3 2.57 -9.45 -16.62
CA PHE A 3 3.31 -8.25 -16.23
C PHE A 3 4.81 -8.45 -16.46
N TRP A 4 5.32 -7.95 -17.59
CA TRP A 4 6.72 -8.13 -17.97
C TRP A 4 7.64 -7.14 -17.25
N THR A 5 8.75 -7.64 -16.71
CA THR A 5 9.83 -6.83 -16.14
C THR A 5 11.18 -7.54 -16.31
N SER A 6 12.24 -6.78 -16.51
CA SER A 6 13.63 -7.27 -16.46
C SER A 6 14.24 -7.19 -15.06
N LYS A 7 13.51 -6.61 -14.10
CA LYS A 7 13.98 -6.41 -12.73
C LYS A 7 13.86 -7.71 -11.94
N PRO A 8 14.72 -7.91 -10.92
CA PRO A 8 14.60 -9.05 -10.02
C PRO A 8 13.21 -9.11 -9.38
N VAL A 9 12.68 -10.32 -9.28
CA VAL A 9 11.39 -10.59 -8.64
C VAL A 9 11.56 -11.58 -7.50
N ARG A 10 10.63 -11.54 -6.55
CA ARG A 10 10.51 -12.52 -5.48
C ARG A 10 9.13 -13.12 -5.48
N GLU A 11 9.05 -14.44 -5.45
CA GLU A 11 7.78 -15.17 -5.29
C GLU A 11 7.11 -14.80 -3.96
N CYS A 12 5.79 -14.63 -3.99
CA CYS A 12 4.96 -14.30 -2.83
C CYS A 12 3.63 -15.05 -2.94
N GLN A 13 3.20 -15.71 -1.88
CA GLN A 13 2.00 -16.55 -1.89
C GLN A 13 0.70 -15.74 -1.87
N ARG A 14 0.71 -14.59 -1.21
CA ARG A 14 -0.45 -13.69 -1.05
C ARG A 14 -0.43 -12.51 -2.00
N SER A 15 0.57 -12.39 -2.87
CA SER A 15 0.57 -11.37 -3.93
C SER A 15 -0.45 -11.71 -5.01
N HIS A 16 -1.27 -10.74 -5.44
CA HIS A 16 -2.17 -10.88 -6.59
C HIS A 16 -1.45 -11.28 -7.89
N LEU A 17 -0.16 -10.97 -7.99
CA LEU A 17 0.67 -11.22 -9.18
C LEU A 17 1.71 -12.32 -8.95
N ASN A 18 1.51 -13.18 -7.93
CA ASN A 18 2.40 -14.29 -7.48
C ASN A 18 3.89 -13.94 -7.25
N TYR A 19 4.30 -12.73 -7.55
CA TYR A 19 5.62 -12.16 -7.47
C TYR A 19 5.53 -10.69 -7.06
N VAL A 20 6.64 -10.18 -6.54
CA VAL A 20 6.84 -8.75 -6.26
C VAL A 20 8.14 -8.32 -6.91
N VAL A 21 8.08 -7.19 -7.64
CA VAL A 21 9.25 -6.57 -8.27
C VAL A 21 10.11 -5.87 -7.21
N MET A 22 11.41 -6.13 -7.21
CA MET A 22 12.37 -5.58 -6.25
C MET A 22 13.11 -4.39 -6.89
N ASP A 23 12.72 -3.17 -6.55
CA ASP A 23 13.34 -1.93 -7.02
C ASP A 23 14.45 -1.45 -6.07
N THR A 24 14.33 -1.75 -4.77
CA THR A 24 15.39 -1.48 -3.77
C THR A 24 15.80 -2.77 -3.06
N GLU A 25 17.10 -3.01 -2.92
CA GLU A 25 17.64 -4.33 -2.53
C GLU A 25 17.21 -4.83 -1.14
N ARG A 26 16.77 -3.98 -0.21
CA ARG A 26 16.44 -4.44 1.15
C ARG A 26 15.04 -4.08 1.64
N TRP A 27 14.60 -2.83 1.44
CA TRP A 27 13.39 -2.36 2.11
C TRP A 27 12.11 -3.00 1.57
N GLU A 28 11.95 -3.03 0.25
CA GLU A 28 10.77 -3.63 -0.37
C GLU A 28 10.73 -5.14 -0.19
N GLN A 29 11.90 -5.80 -0.15
CA GLN A 29 11.96 -7.24 0.11
C GLN A 29 11.46 -7.57 1.52
N SER A 30 11.94 -6.84 2.53
CA SER A 30 11.46 -7.01 3.90
C SER A 30 9.97 -6.68 4.02
N ALA A 31 9.52 -5.61 3.38
CA ALA A 31 8.11 -5.24 3.43
C ALA A 31 7.20 -6.27 2.77
N ALA A 32 7.55 -6.72 1.57
CA ALA A 32 6.83 -7.79 0.90
C ALA A 32 6.85 -9.07 1.74
N PHE A 33 7.94 -9.36 2.48
CA PHE A 33 7.98 -10.51 3.39
C PHE A 33 6.94 -10.38 4.50
N TYR A 34 6.88 -9.21 5.13
CA TYR A 34 5.90 -8.95 6.20
C TYR A 34 4.46 -9.00 5.68
N LEU A 35 4.19 -8.42 4.51
CA LEU A 35 2.87 -8.49 3.88
C LEU A 35 2.47 -9.93 3.51
N ASP A 36 3.42 -10.75 3.06
CA ASP A 36 3.13 -12.14 2.66
C ASP A 36 2.88 -13.08 3.85
N THR A 37 3.40 -12.72 5.04
CA THR A 37 3.39 -13.58 6.24
C THR A 37 2.44 -13.12 7.35
N ASP A 38 2.01 -11.86 7.37
CA ASP A 38 1.13 -11.36 8.43
C ASP A 38 -0.30 -11.87 8.27
N ALA A 39 -0.88 -12.48 9.32
CA ALA A 39 -2.20 -13.10 9.29
C ALA A 39 -3.35 -12.15 8.91
N GLN A 40 -3.19 -10.83 9.09
CA GLN A 40 -4.21 -9.85 8.74
C GLN A 40 -4.16 -9.38 7.30
N VAL A 41 -3.14 -9.77 6.52
CA VAL A 41 -3.12 -9.51 5.08
C VAL A 41 -3.78 -10.68 4.36
N ILE A 42 -4.98 -10.45 3.81
CA ILE A 42 -5.64 -11.42 2.94
C ILE A 42 -4.84 -11.56 1.66
N THR A 43 -4.47 -10.41 1.09
CA THR A 43 -3.71 -10.34 -0.15
C THR A 43 -3.12 -8.95 -0.34
N PHE A 44 -2.11 -8.84 -1.19
CA PHE A 44 -1.50 -7.56 -1.49
C PHE A 44 -0.97 -7.50 -2.92
N VAL A 45 -0.56 -6.33 -3.35
CA VAL A 45 0.17 -6.15 -4.60
C VAL A 45 1.09 -4.94 -4.49
N LYS A 46 2.26 -5.02 -5.10
CA LYS A 46 3.10 -3.85 -5.33
C LYS A 46 2.51 -3.03 -6.47
N ASN A 47 2.41 -1.73 -6.32
CA ASN A 47 1.95 -0.81 -7.36
C ASN A 47 3.03 -0.56 -8.43
N PHE A 48 3.55 -1.63 -9.01
CA PHE A 48 4.53 -1.58 -10.09
C PHE A 48 3.82 -1.83 -11.42
N ASN A 49 3.78 -0.82 -12.29
CA ASN A 49 3.06 -0.86 -13.57
C ASN A 49 1.56 -1.23 -13.46
N LEU A 50 0.94 -1.05 -12.29
CA LEU A 50 -0.50 -1.28 -12.11
C LEU A 50 -1.36 -0.08 -12.49
N GLY A 51 -0.79 1.12 -12.50
CA GLY A 51 -1.52 2.34 -12.83
C GLY A 51 -2.52 2.75 -11.76
N PHE A 52 -2.13 2.68 -10.48
CA PHE A 52 -2.90 3.27 -9.36
C PHE A 52 -2.24 4.58 -8.88
N PRO A 53 -2.43 5.72 -9.60
CA PRO A 53 -1.92 7.01 -9.16
C PRO A 53 -2.88 7.70 -8.17
N ILE A 54 -2.30 8.41 -7.22
CA ILE A 54 -2.99 9.38 -6.36
C ILE A 54 -2.68 10.78 -6.91
N PRO A 55 -3.68 11.52 -7.40
CA PRO A 55 -3.47 12.86 -7.94
C PRO A 55 -3.18 13.88 -6.82
N TYR A 56 -2.25 14.80 -7.07
CA TYR A 56 -1.97 15.93 -6.19
C TYR A 56 -1.57 17.17 -6.99
N THR A 57 -1.66 18.34 -6.35
CA THR A 57 -1.20 19.60 -6.93
C THR A 57 0.03 20.08 -6.18
N HIS A 58 1.07 20.46 -6.91
CA HIS A 58 2.27 21.07 -6.36
C HIS A 58 2.76 22.19 -7.27
N SER A 59 2.92 23.39 -6.72
CA SER A 59 3.33 24.59 -7.46
C SER A 59 2.43 24.91 -8.67
N GLY A 60 1.12 24.68 -8.53
CA GLY A 60 0.13 24.93 -9.58
C GLY A 60 0.03 23.83 -10.66
N GLU A 61 0.89 22.81 -10.60
CA GLU A 61 0.88 21.70 -11.56
C GLU A 61 0.16 20.48 -10.99
N ALA A 62 -0.63 19.81 -11.83
CA ALA A 62 -1.17 18.50 -11.55
C ALA A 62 -0.06 17.44 -11.65
N LYS A 63 0.06 16.60 -10.62
CA LYS A 63 1.05 15.54 -10.52
C LYS A 63 0.41 14.26 -10.00
N GLU A 64 1.10 13.15 -10.23
CA GLU A 64 0.68 11.85 -9.77
C GLU A 64 1.73 11.25 -8.83
N TYR A 65 1.23 10.59 -7.79
CA TYR A 65 2.03 9.85 -6.84
C TYR A 65 1.57 8.40 -6.86
N LEU A 66 2.51 7.47 -7.10
CA LEU A 66 2.27 6.04 -7.04
C LEU A 66 2.70 5.53 -5.66
N PRO A 67 1.77 5.13 -4.77
CA PRO A 67 2.14 4.50 -3.50
C PRO A 67 2.75 3.11 -3.71
N ASP A 68 3.59 2.62 -2.82
CA ASP A 68 4.33 1.37 -3.00
C ASP A 68 3.45 0.11 -3.05
N PHE A 69 2.53 -0.05 -2.09
CA PHE A 69 1.73 -1.28 -1.93
C PHE A 69 0.25 -0.99 -1.68
N LEU A 70 -0.58 -1.91 -2.18
CA LEU A 70 -2.00 -2.02 -1.86
C LEU A 70 -2.24 -3.38 -1.21
N ALA A 71 -3.05 -3.43 -0.16
CA ALA A 71 -3.39 -4.68 0.53
C ALA A 71 -4.87 -4.75 0.90
N ARG A 72 -5.47 -5.94 0.82
CA ARG A 72 -6.75 -6.24 1.48
C ARG A 72 -6.45 -6.79 2.86
N LEU A 73 -7.07 -6.20 3.87
CA LEU A 73 -6.90 -6.57 5.25
C LEU A 73 -8.10 -7.35 5.75
N GLY A 74 -7.82 -8.33 6.61
CA GLY A 74 -8.83 -9.13 7.28
C GLY A 74 -8.66 -9.10 8.80
N LYS A 75 -9.76 -9.34 9.50
CA LYS A 75 -9.78 -9.55 10.94
C LYS A 75 -10.87 -10.55 11.30
N ASP A 76 -10.53 -11.49 12.19
CA ASP A 76 -11.43 -12.53 12.68
C ASP A 76 -12.13 -13.36 11.58
N GLY A 77 -11.51 -13.45 10.40
CA GLY A 77 -12.01 -14.21 9.25
C GLY A 77 -12.71 -13.36 8.18
N ASP A 78 -13.04 -12.10 8.48
CA ASP A 78 -13.74 -11.19 7.58
C ASP A 78 -12.80 -10.17 6.94
N GLU A 79 -13.05 -9.79 5.69
CA GLU A 79 -12.40 -8.63 5.07
C GLU A 79 -12.90 -7.34 5.73
N VAL A 80 -11.96 -6.52 6.22
CA VAL A 80 -12.28 -5.26 6.92
C VAL A 80 -12.02 -4.03 6.06
N GLY A 81 -11.20 -4.15 5.01
CA GLY A 81 -10.98 -3.06 4.06
C GLY A 81 -9.63 -3.11 3.35
N ALA A 82 -9.29 -2.00 2.71
CA ALA A 82 -8.08 -1.83 1.91
C ALA A 82 -7.07 -0.90 2.59
N LEU A 83 -5.79 -1.24 2.47
CA LEU A 83 -4.65 -0.46 2.94
C LEU A 83 -3.83 0.03 1.73
N ILE A 84 -3.55 1.33 1.70
CA ILE A 84 -2.47 1.92 0.91
C ILE A 84 -1.27 2.05 1.85
N LEU A 85 -0.17 1.38 1.52
CA LEU A 85 1.05 1.38 2.31
C LEU A 85 2.20 2.00 1.50
N GLU A 86 2.81 3.03 2.08
CA GLU A 86 4.00 3.69 1.56
C GLU A 86 5.19 3.44 2.48
N ILE A 87 6.36 3.14 1.90
CA ILE A 87 7.57 2.77 2.61
C ILE A 87 8.68 3.74 2.21
N LYS A 88 8.83 4.82 2.97
CA LYS A 88 9.69 5.94 2.59
C LYS A 88 10.80 6.20 3.59
N GLY A 89 12.00 6.36 3.03
CA GLY A 89 13.06 7.14 3.66
C GLY A 89 12.78 8.65 3.54
N TYR A 90 13.84 9.45 3.44
CA TYR A 90 13.70 10.90 3.26
C TYR A 90 13.19 11.27 1.86
N ASP A 91 12.06 11.98 1.78
CA ASP A 91 11.52 12.60 0.57
C ASP A 91 11.02 14.02 0.91
N PRO A 92 11.59 15.09 0.31
CA PRO A 92 11.17 16.48 0.55
C PRO A 92 9.68 16.74 0.30
N LEU A 93 9.03 15.94 -0.56
CA LEU A 93 7.62 16.07 -0.91
C LEU A 93 6.72 15.09 -0.13
N SER A 94 7.28 14.36 0.84
CA SER A 94 6.55 13.33 1.60
C SER A 94 5.26 13.86 2.23
N ALA A 95 5.32 15.04 2.87
CA ALA A 95 4.14 15.64 3.50
C ALA A 95 3.02 15.99 2.50
N ILE A 96 3.37 16.41 1.28
CA ILE A 96 2.40 16.76 0.24
C ILE A 96 1.73 15.49 -0.30
N LYS A 97 2.53 14.43 -0.55
CA LYS A 97 2.04 13.13 -1.03
C LYS A 97 1.17 12.44 0.03
N GLU A 98 1.58 12.47 1.29
CA GLU A 98 0.80 11.96 2.41
C GLU A 98 -0.54 12.71 2.52
N ALA A 99 -0.54 14.04 2.46
CA ALA A 99 -1.77 14.83 2.50
C ALA A 99 -2.70 14.49 1.33
N ALA A 100 -2.14 14.27 0.13
CA ALA A 100 -2.91 13.85 -1.04
C ALA A 100 -3.53 12.45 -0.85
N ALA A 101 -2.74 11.47 -0.36
CA ALA A 101 -3.22 10.12 -0.11
C ALA A 101 -4.33 10.08 0.96
N ARG A 102 -4.17 10.84 2.05
CA ARG A 102 -5.20 10.97 3.09
C ARG A 102 -6.48 11.60 2.54
N ARG A 103 -6.37 12.64 1.69
CA ARG A 103 -7.53 13.25 1.04
C ARG A 103 -8.23 12.27 0.10
N TRP A 104 -7.47 11.51 -0.68
CA TRP A 104 -8.01 10.50 -1.58
C TRP A 104 -8.77 9.41 -0.80
N VAL A 105 -8.16 8.89 0.28
CA VAL A 105 -8.82 7.91 1.17
C VAL A 105 -10.11 8.48 1.76
N ALA A 106 -10.10 9.71 2.25
CA ALA A 106 -11.29 10.36 2.78
C ALA A 106 -12.40 10.48 1.73
N ALA A 107 -12.06 10.82 0.48
CA ALA A 107 -13.01 10.93 -0.62
C ALA A 107 -13.62 9.56 -0.98
N VAL A 108 -12.79 8.51 -1.10
CA VAL A 108 -13.27 7.16 -1.40
C VAL A 108 -14.16 6.61 -0.29
N ASN A 109 -13.78 6.83 0.97
CA ASN A 109 -14.59 6.43 2.11
C ASN A 109 -15.92 7.19 2.19
N ALA A 110 -15.94 8.46 1.80
CA ALA A 110 -17.17 9.25 1.76
C ALA A 110 -18.09 8.84 0.61
N GLU A 111 -17.53 8.38 -0.51
CA GLU A 111 -18.27 7.86 -1.66
C GLU A 111 -18.89 6.48 -1.35
N GLY A 112 -18.14 5.59 -0.69
CA GLY A 112 -18.67 4.39 -0.05
C GLY A 112 -18.84 3.14 -0.95
N SER A 113 -18.65 3.24 -2.27
CA SER A 113 -18.85 2.10 -3.19
C SER A 113 -17.65 1.13 -3.24
N TYR A 114 -16.49 1.53 -2.71
CA TYR A 114 -15.24 0.77 -2.84
C TYR A 114 -14.76 0.15 -1.52
N GLY A 115 -15.65 0.03 -0.52
CA GLY A 115 -15.32 -0.39 0.83
C GLY A 115 -14.53 0.68 1.60
N ARG A 116 -13.99 0.30 2.76
CA ARG A 116 -13.20 1.23 3.58
C ARG A 116 -11.72 1.13 3.24
N TRP A 117 -11.10 2.29 3.13
CA TRP A 117 -9.70 2.48 2.81
C TRP A 117 -8.97 3.17 3.96
N ILE A 118 -7.69 2.85 4.09
CA ILE A 118 -6.80 3.50 5.04
C ILE A 118 -5.41 3.68 4.45
N TYR A 119 -4.74 4.76 4.83
CA TYR A 119 -3.37 5.05 4.42
C TYR A 119 -2.40 4.89 5.59
N ARG A 120 -1.24 4.28 5.33
CA ARG A 120 -0.10 4.23 6.26
C ARG A 120 1.18 4.59 5.53
N LEU A 121 1.98 5.44 6.18
CA LEU A 121 3.35 5.75 5.82
C LEU A 121 4.25 5.16 6.89
N VAL A 122 5.19 4.30 6.49
CA VAL A 122 6.21 3.76 7.38
C VAL A 122 7.60 4.20 6.93
N LYS A 123 8.50 4.40 7.90
CA LYS A 123 9.89 4.81 7.62
C LYS A 123 10.83 3.63 7.47
N LEU A 124 10.55 2.55 8.20
CA LEU A 124 11.34 1.34 8.19
C LEU A 124 10.44 0.15 7.82
N PRO A 125 10.95 -0.84 7.07
CA PRO A 125 10.20 -2.06 6.78
C PRO A 125 9.76 -2.81 8.04
N THR A 126 10.52 -2.69 9.13
CA THR A 126 10.21 -3.32 10.42
C THR A 126 8.94 -2.77 11.07
N ASP A 127 8.46 -1.60 10.63
CA ASP A 127 7.22 -1.00 11.13
C ASP A 127 5.98 -1.52 10.40
N VAL A 128 6.17 -2.22 9.27
CA VAL A 128 5.07 -2.74 8.42
C VAL A 128 4.09 -3.62 9.22
N PRO A 129 4.52 -4.60 10.03
CA PRO A 129 3.57 -5.41 10.82
C PRO A 129 2.71 -4.58 11.76
N GLY A 130 3.29 -3.57 12.43
CA GLY A 130 2.55 -2.68 13.32
C GLY A 130 1.55 -1.80 12.57
N ALA A 131 1.95 -1.29 11.40
CA ALA A 131 1.09 -0.49 10.54
C ALA A 131 -0.11 -1.30 10.04
N VAL A 132 0.13 -2.51 9.52
CA VAL A 132 -0.91 -3.47 9.09
C VAL A 132 -1.88 -3.75 10.22
N ARG A 133 -1.37 -4.07 11.42
CA ARG A 133 -2.22 -4.40 12.57
C ARG A 133 -3.08 -3.28 13.06
N SER A 134 -2.50 -2.10 13.21
CA SER A 134 -3.30 -0.92 13.56
C SER A 134 -4.37 -0.61 12.50
N ALA A 135 -4.07 -0.85 11.22
CA ALA A 135 -4.97 -0.57 10.11
C ALA A 135 -6.15 -1.54 10.09
N ALA A 136 -5.89 -2.84 10.23
CA ALA A 136 -6.94 -3.85 10.34
C ALA A 136 -7.86 -3.56 11.54
N ASP A 137 -7.27 -3.21 12.69
CA ASP A 137 -8.04 -2.87 13.90
C ASP A 137 -8.91 -1.62 13.73
N GLU A 138 -8.42 -0.60 13.03
CA GLU A 138 -9.16 0.64 12.77
C GLU A 138 -10.29 0.45 11.75
N LEU A 139 -10.03 -0.37 10.72
CA LEU A 139 -11.01 -0.72 9.70
C LEU A 139 -12.12 -1.63 10.24
N ALA A 140 -11.81 -2.49 11.21
CA ALA A 140 -12.79 -3.38 11.85
C ALA A 140 -13.78 -2.67 12.78
N ARG A 141 -13.51 -1.41 13.17
CA ARG A 141 -14.43 -0.63 14.02
C ARG A 141 -15.64 -0.19 13.18
N PRO A 142 -16.87 -0.25 13.70
CA PRO A 142 -18.06 0.21 12.98
C PRO A 142 -18.01 1.71 12.65
#